data_AF-A0A971PTV4-F1
#
_entry.id   AF-A0A971PTV4-F1
#
_cell.length_a   1.000
_cell.length_b   1.000
_cell.length_c   1.000
_cell.angle_alpha   90.00
_cell.angle_beta   90.00
_cell.angle_gamma   90.00
#
_symmetry.space_group_name_H-M   'P 1'
#
loop_
_entity.id
_entity.type
_entity.pdbx_description
1 polymer ?
#
loop_
_entity_poly.entity_id
_entity_poly.type
_entity_poly.pdbx_seq_one_letter_code
_entity_poly.pdbx_strand_id
1 'polypeptide(L)'
;MAQRNSQAPTASETVNSVTLVGRVSAAPEVRELPSEDELVTFRLIVARPPGRKDADSAQRTKVDVIDIACWSARSRRAALRL
;
A
#
# COMPACT_ATOMS: atom_id res chain seq x y z
N MET A 1 -27.13 28.36 33.72
CA MET A 1 -27.05 26.89 33.84
C MET A 1 -26.65 26.33 32.49
N ALA A 2 -25.44 25.75 32.40
CA ALA A 2 -24.84 25.29 31.15
C ALA A 2 -25.30 23.85 30.84
N GLN A 3 -25.99 23.65 29.72
CA GLN A 3 -26.17 22.31 29.15
C GLN A 3 -24.92 21.96 28.34
N ARG A 4 -24.13 21.07 28.93
CA ARG A 4 -22.97 20.41 28.34
C ARG A 4 -23.47 19.49 27.22
N ASN A 5 -23.31 19.92 25.97
CA ASN A 5 -23.60 19.10 24.80
C ASN A 5 -22.51 18.01 24.67
N SER A 6 -22.72 16.89 25.36
CA SER A 6 -21.88 15.71 25.29
C SER A 6 -22.30 14.84 24.10
N GLN A 7 -21.90 15.21 22.90
CA GLN A 7 -22.06 14.32 21.75
C GLN A 7 -20.75 13.52 21.59
N ALA A 8 -20.79 12.26 22.03
CA ALA A 8 -19.71 11.30 21.79
C ALA A 8 -19.53 11.14 20.27
N PRO A 9 -18.28 10.96 19.76
CA PRO A 9 -18.08 10.64 18.36
C PRO A 9 -18.76 9.29 18.09
N THR A 10 -19.89 9.32 17.41
CA THR A 10 -20.47 8.13 16.80
C THR A 10 -19.46 7.69 15.74
N ALA A 11 -18.72 6.63 16.04
CA ALA A 11 -17.77 6.04 15.11
C ALA A 11 -18.54 5.55 13.88
N SER A 12 -18.66 6.41 12.86
CA SER A 12 -18.89 5.95 11.50
C SER A 12 -17.77 4.95 11.21
N GLU A 13 -18.09 3.73 10.79
CA GLU A 13 -17.09 2.74 10.40
C GLU A 13 -16.25 3.31 9.25
N THR A 14 -15.11 3.91 9.59
CA THR A 14 -14.20 4.47 8.59
C THR A 14 -13.47 3.32 7.93
N VAL A 15 -13.74 3.08 6.66
CA VAL A 15 -13.08 2.05 5.85
C VAL A 15 -11.95 2.69 5.05
N ASN A 16 -10.73 2.17 5.22
CA ASN A 16 -9.58 2.52 4.39
C ASN A 16 -9.22 1.32 3.50
N SER A 17 -9.61 1.37 2.23
CA SER A 17 -9.35 0.32 1.25
C SER A 17 -8.55 0.87 0.06
N VAL A 18 -7.52 0.14 -0.37
CA VAL A 18 -6.69 0.49 -1.52
C VAL A 18 -6.61 -0.71 -2.46
N THR A 19 -6.83 -0.49 -3.76
CA THR A 19 -6.61 -1.49 -4.82
C THR A 19 -5.49 -1.01 -5.73
N LEU A 20 -4.45 -1.83 -5.89
CA LEU A 20 -3.26 -1.49 -6.67
C LEU A 20 -3.03 -2.54 -7.75
N VAL A 21 -2.61 -2.09 -8.93
CA VAL A 21 -2.23 -2.96 -10.05
C VAL A 21 -0.91 -2.45 -10.59
N GLY A 22 0.08 -3.34 -10.70
CA GLY A 22 1.42 -2.97 -11.09
C GLY A 22 2.36 -4.15 -11.20
N ARG A 23 3.64 -3.85 -11.39
CA ARG A 23 4.70 -4.84 -11.53
C ARG A 23 5.47 -4.98 -10.22
N VAL A 24 5.72 -6.21 -9.80
CA VAL A 24 6.65 -6.49 -8.70
C VAL A 24 8.08 -6.33 -9.20
N SER A 25 8.89 -5.49 -8.55
CA SER A 25 10.20 -5.11 -9.08
C SER A 25 11.33 -6.10 -8.80
N ALA A 26 11.17 -6.93 -7.76
CA ALA A 26 12.12 -7.95 -7.31
C ALA A 26 11.37 -9.04 -6.52
N ALA A 27 12.00 -10.20 -6.33
CA ALA A 27 11.42 -11.28 -5.54
C ALA A 27 11.08 -10.80 -4.12
N PRO A 28 9.93 -11.18 -3.56
CA PRO A 28 9.58 -10.86 -2.17
C PRO A 28 10.53 -11.50 -1.17
N GLU A 29 10.85 -10.76 -0.12
CA GLU A 29 11.84 -11.15 0.89
C GLU A 29 11.18 -11.36 2.25
N VAL A 30 11.57 -12.42 2.96
CA VAL A 30 11.19 -12.65 4.36
C VAL A 30 12.12 -11.84 5.25
N ARG A 31 11.56 -11.14 6.23
CA ARG A 31 12.29 -10.42 7.26
C ARG A 31 11.77 -10.80 8.64
N GLU A 32 12.68 -11.23 9.49
CA GLU A 32 12.43 -11.40 10.91
C GLU A 32 12.59 -10.06 11.64
N LEU A 33 11.63 -9.74 12.50
CA LEU A 33 11.67 -8.58 13.38
C LEU A 33 12.35 -8.93 14.72
N PRO A 34 12.81 -7.93 15.48
CA PRO A 34 13.33 -8.17 16.84
C PRO A 34 12.31 -8.78 17.82
N SER A 35 11.02 -8.74 17.50
CA SER A 35 9.96 -9.44 18.24
C SER A 35 9.85 -10.93 17.89
N GLU A 36 10.71 -11.44 17.00
CA GLU A 36 10.63 -12.76 16.37
C GLU A 36 9.44 -12.92 15.40
N ASP A 37 8.67 -11.86 15.15
CA ASP A 37 7.64 -11.87 14.12
C ASP A 37 8.25 -11.83 12.72
N GLU A 38 7.68 -12.61 11.82
CA GLU A 38 8.04 -12.61 10.41
C GLU A 38 7.11 -11.70 9.60
N LEU A 39 7.69 -10.91 8.70
CA LEU A 39 6.99 -10.19 7.64
C LEU A 39 7.58 -10.51 6.26
N VAL A 40 6.78 -10.38 5.21
CA VAL A 40 7.28 -10.42 3.83
C VAL A 40 7.17 -9.05 3.21
N THR A 41 8.27 -8.54 2.65
CA THR A 41 8.31 -7.26 1.95
C THR A 41 8.58 -7.41 0.46
N PHE A 42 7.96 -6.55 -0.33
CA PHE A 42 8.29 -6.39 -1.74
C PHE A 42 7.90 -5.00 -2.22
N ARG A 43 8.34 -4.65 -3.43
CA ARG A 43 8.05 -3.37 -4.05
C ARG A 43 7.16 -3.53 -5.27
N LEU A 44 6.07 -2.77 -5.29
CA LEU A 44 5.13 -2.68 -6.40
C LEU A 44 5.35 -1.37 -7.16
N ILE A 45 5.59 -1.48 -8.46
CA ILE A 45 5.69 -0.34 -9.38
C ILE A 45 4.34 -0.17 -10.08
N VAL A 46 3.68 0.96 -9.83
CA VAL A 46 2.39 1.32 -10.40
C VAL A 46 2.62 2.36 -11.50
N ALA A 47 2.22 2.06 -12.73
CA ALA A 47 2.36 2.99 -13.84
C ALA A 47 1.34 4.13 -13.71
N ARG A 48 1.80 5.38 -13.85
CA ARG A 48 0.92 6.54 -13.94
C ARG A 48 0.46 6.70 -15.40
N PRO A 49 -0.83 6.93 -15.66
CA PRO A 49 -1.29 7.20 -17.02
C PRO A 49 -0.59 8.45 -17.59
N PRO A 50 -0.29 8.46 -18.90
CA PRO A 50 0.37 9.60 -19.53
C PRO A 50 -0.50 10.86 -19.38
N GLY A 51 0.10 11.95 -18.90
CA GLY A 51 -0.58 13.24 -18.83
C GLY A 51 -0.63 13.93 -20.19
N ARG A 52 -1.58 14.86 -20.38
CA ARG A 52 -1.74 15.64 -21.63
C ARG A 52 -0.48 16.43 -22.04
N LYS A 53 0.39 16.76 -21.08
CA LYS A 53 1.68 17.44 -21.30
C LYS A 53 2.84 16.49 -21.59
N ASP A 54 2.64 15.18 -21.40
CA ASP A 54 3.67 14.14 -21.58
C ASP A 54 3.64 13.56 -23.02
N ALA A 55 2.76 14.06 -23.90
CA ALA A 55 2.62 13.60 -25.28
C ALA A 55 3.65 14.22 -26.25
N ASP A 56 4.18 15.41 -25.92
CA ASP A 56 5.11 16.17 -26.77
C ASP A 56 6.59 15.97 -26.39
N SER A 57 6.85 15.29 -25.27
CA SER A 57 8.20 15.00 -24.79
C SER A 57 8.46 13.49 -24.87
N ALA A 58 9.67 13.09 -25.26
CA ALA A 58 10.17 11.70 -25.18
C ALA A 58 10.37 11.27 -23.71
N GLN A 59 9.36 11.50 -22.87
CA GLN A 59 9.48 11.57 -21.43
C GLN A 59 9.19 10.20 -20.82
N ARG A 60 10.14 9.75 -20.02
CA ARG A 60 10.12 8.47 -19.30
C ARG A 60 8.76 8.28 -18.61
N THR A 61 8.15 7.10 -18.79
CA THR A 61 6.92 6.71 -18.11
C THR A 61 7.02 7.00 -16.62
N LYS A 62 6.13 7.84 -16.11
CA LYS A 62 6.05 8.14 -14.68
C LYS A 62 5.50 6.92 -13.95
N VAL A 63 6.15 6.53 -12.87
CA VAL A 63 5.73 5.40 -12.03
C VAL A 63 5.73 5.81 -10.57
N ASP A 64 4.78 5.28 -9.83
CA ASP A 64 4.74 5.34 -8.37
C ASP A 64 5.32 4.03 -7.82
N VAL A 65 6.16 4.13 -6.80
CA VAL A 65 6.82 2.99 -6.16
C VAL A 65 6.24 2.83 -4.77
N ILE A 66 5.65 1.67 -4.51
CA ILE A 66 4.96 1.38 -3.26
C ILE A 66 5.63 0.17 -2.61
N ASP A 67 6.17 0.37 -1.41
CA ASP A 67 6.68 -0.72 -0.60
C ASP A 67 5.51 -1.39 0.15
N ILE A 68 5.39 -2.71 0.00
CA ILE A 68 4.31 -3.52 0.57
C ILE A 68 4.90 -4.40 1.67
N ALA A 69 4.22 -4.44 2.82
CA ALA A 69 4.55 -5.34 3.93
C ALA A 69 3.37 -6.27 4.24
N CYS A 70 3.62 -7.58 4.25
CA CYS A 70 2.64 -8.63 4.51
C CYS A 70 2.90 -9.24 5.89
N TRP A 71 1.93 -9.12 6.80
CA TRP A 71 2.06 -9.56 8.19
C TRP A 71 1.39 -10.91 8.45
N SER A 72 0.13 -11.07 8.02
CA SER A 72 -0.61 -12.32 8.24
C SER A 72 0.01 -13.51 7.51
N ALA A 73 -0.07 -14.71 8.07
CA ALA A 73 0.42 -15.93 7.42
C ALA A 73 -0.15 -16.12 5.99
N ARG A 74 -1.42 -15.74 5.78
CA ARG A 74 -2.07 -15.81 4.46
C ARG A 74 -1.44 -14.83 3.47
N SER A 75 -1.28 -13.56 3.84
CA SER A 75 -0.69 -12.56 2.95
C SER A 75 0.80 -12.83 2.70
N ARG A 76 1.55 -13.30 3.70
CA ARG A 76 2.95 -13.75 3.54
C ARG A 76 3.08 -14.86 2.50
N ARG A 77 2.27 -15.93 2.62
CA ARG A 77 2.28 -17.05 1.66
C ARG A 77 1.90 -16.63 0.24
N ALA A 78 0.94 -15.71 0.12
CA ALA A 78 0.55 -15.18 -1.18
C ALA A 78 1.67 -14.33 -1.80
N ALA A 79 2.29 -13.45 -1.00
CA ALA A 79 3.39 -12.61 -1.44
C ALA A 79 4.58 -13.44 -1.93
N LEU A 80 5.00 -14.49 -1.22
CA LEU A 80 6.15 -15.34 -1.60
C LEU A 80 5.99 -16.11 -2.93
N ARG A 81 4.84 -15.99 -3.62
CA ARG A 81 4.58 -16.60 -4.94
C ARG A 81 4.59 -15.59 -6.09
N LEU A 82 4.85 -14.31 -5.80
CA LEU A 82 4.90 -13.21 -6.77
C LEU A 82 6.26 -13.09 -7.47
#